data_AF-A0A9X7M0R3-F1
#
_entry.id   AF-A0A9X7M0R3-F1
#
_cell.length_a   1.000
_cell.length_b   1.000
_cell.length_c   1.000
_cell.angle_alpha   90.00
_cell.angle_beta   90.00
_cell.angle_gamma   90.00
#
_symmetry.space_group_name_H-M   'P 1'
#
loop_
_entity.id
_entity.type
_entity.pdbx_description
1 polymer ?
#
loop_
_entity_poly.entity_id
_entity_poly.type
_entity_poly.pdbx_seq_one_letter_code
_entity_poly.pdbx_strand_id
1 'polypeptide(L)' 'MYNNRQECWEAFWKEKVTVTGELDIEQVKQELFAYKRLLDELGLAFSQFNTSKRLSKGIRNRESAKGLDGEGEAV' A
#
# COMPACT_ATOMS: atom_id res chain seq x y z
N MET A 1 -24.38 -24.49 7.45
CA MET A 1 -23.63 -23.59 8.34
C MET A 1 -22.19 -24.05 8.33
N TYR A 2 -21.26 -23.19 7.93
CA TYR A 2 -19.83 -23.47 8.02
C TYR A 2 -19.42 -23.31 9.48
N ASN A 3 -18.90 -24.37 10.09
CA ASN A 3 -18.62 -24.40 11.52
C ASN A 3 -17.18 -23.93 11.84
N ASN A 4 -16.37 -23.70 10.79
CA ASN A 4 -14.98 -23.34 10.88
C ASN A 4 -14.63 -22.25 9.84
N ARG A 5 -13.80 -21.27 10.23
CA ARG A 5 -13.30 -20.21 9.33
C ARG A 5 -12.60 -20.79 8.10
N GLN A 6 -11.94 -21.92 8.26
CA GLN A 6 -11.29 -22.63 7.16
C GLN A 6 -12.30 -23.09 6.10
N GLU A 7 -13.42 -23.67 6.52
CA GLU A 7 -14.46 -24.16 5.62
C GLU A 7 -15.17 -23.01 4.89
N CYS A 8 -15.38 -21.87 5.56
CA CYS A 8 -15.87 -20.65 4.91
C CYS A 8 -14.92 -20.19 3.80
N TRP A 9 -13.62 -20.20 4.08
CA TRP A 9 -12.61 -19.77 3.12
C TRP A 9 -12.53 -20.71 1.92
N GLU A 10 -12.55 -22.02 2.16
CA GLU A 10 -12.54 -23.04 1.12
C GLU A 10 -13.79 -22.97 0.25
N ALA A 11 -14.97 -22.82 0.86
CA ALA A 11 -16.22 -22.66 0.12
C ALA A 11 -16.25 -21.40 -0.73
N PHE A 12 -15.84 -20.26 -0.15
CA PHE A 12 -15.77 -18.99 -0.86
C PHE A 12 -14.87 -19.11 -2.09
N TRP A 13 -13.63 -19.61 -1.92
CA TRP A 13 -12.72 -19.75 -3.05
C TRP A 13 -13.25 -20.73 -4.07
N LYS A 14 -13.78 -21.87 -3.64
CA LYS A 14 -14.36 -22.86 -4.54
C LYS A 14 -15.46 -22.24 -5.41
N GLU A 15 -16.39 -21.49 -4.84
CA GLU A 15 -17.42 -20.78 -5.61
C GLU A 15 -16.82 -19.70 -6.53
N LYS A 16 -15.77 -19.01 -6.09
CA LYS A 16 -15.12 -17.94 -6.86
C LYS A 16 -14.30 -18.43 -8.05
N VAL A 17 -13.66 -19.59 -7.95
CA VAL A 17 -12.71 -20.09 -8.97
C VAL A 17 -13.22 -21.29 -9.75
N THR A 18 -14.39 -21.84 -9.40
CA THR A 18 -14.99 -22.93 -10.15
C THR A 18 -16.19 -22.46 -10.95
N VAL A 19 -16.22 -22.85 -12.23
CA VAL A 19 -17.37 -22.66 -13.11
C VAL A 19 -17.88 -24.04 -13.45
N THR A 20 -19.19 -24.27 -13.29
CA THR A 20 -19.84 -25.58 -13.55
C THR A 20 -19.24 -26.76 -12.75
N GLY A 21 -18.58 -26.48 -11.63
CA GLY A 21 -17.94 -27.48 -10.78
C GLY A 21 -16.50 -27.84 -11.18
N GLU A 22 -15.98 -27.26 -12.27
CA GLU A 22 -14.59 -27.39 -12.69
C GLU A 22 -13.80 -26.14 -12.34
N LEU A 23 -12.51 -26.30 -12.03
CA LEU A 23 -11.61 -25.19 -11.77
C LEU A 23 -11.38 -24.38 -13.05
N ASP A 24 -11.79 -23.12 -13.06
CA ASP A 24 -11.51 -22.20 -14.15
C ASP A 24 -10.14 -21.57 -13.95
N ILE A 25 -9.15 -22.10 -14.68
CA ILE A 25 -7.77 -21.63 -14.61
C ILE A 25 -7.65 -20.15 -15.00
N GLU A 26 -8.44 -19.66 -15.96
CA GLU A 26 -8.41 -18.25 -16.36
C GLU A 26 -8.95 -17.36 -15.24
N GLN A 27 -9.99 -17.80 -14.54
CA GLN A 27 -10.51 -17.08 -13.39
C GLN A 27 -9.49 -17.02 -12.25
N VAL A 28 -8.78 -18.10 -11.92
CA VAL A 28 -7.74 -18.03 -10.87
C VAL A 28 -6.56 -17.14 -11.30
N LYS A 29 -6.18 -17.13 -12.58
CA LYS A 29 -5.15 -16.20 -13.09
C LYS A 29 -5.57 -14.74 -12.90
N GLN A 30 -6.83 -14.41 -13.18
CA GLN A 30 -7.36 -13.06 -12.99
C GLN A 30 -7.31 -12.63 -11.52
N GLU A 31 -7.76 -13.50 -10.60
CA GLU A 31 -7.72 -13.22 -9.16
C GLU A 31 -6.27 -13.03 -8.66
N LEU A 32 -5.33 -13.88 -9.11
CA LEU A 32 -3.91 -13.74 -8.78
C LEU A 32 -3.31 -12.44 -9.33
N PHE A 33 -3.69 -12.05 -10.54
CA PHE A 33 -3.23 -10.79 -11.14
C PHE A 33 -3.78 -9.57 -10.40
N ALA A 34 -5.06 -9.59 -10.03
CA ALA A 34 -5.69 -8.54 -9.23
C ALA A 34 -5.01 -8.41 -7.85
N TYR A 35 -4.73 -9.54 -7.20
CA TYR A 35 -4.01 -9.55 -5.93
C TYR A 35 -2.59 -8.97 -6.06
N LYS A 36 -1.85 -9.37 -7.10
CA LYS A 36 -0.51 -8.83 -7.39
C LYS A 36 -0.55 -7.32 -7.62
N ARG A 37 -1.52 -6.82 -8.39
CA ARG A 37 -1.71 -5.38 -8.60
C ARG A 37 -1.97 -4.63 -7.31
N LEU A 38 -2.84 -5.15 -6.45
CA LEU A 38 -3.14 -4.53 -5.16
C LEU A 38 -1.88 -4.44 -4.27
N LEU A 39 -1.05 -5.49 -4.26
CA LEU A 39 0.23 -5.46 -3.56
C LEU A 39 1.19 -4.42 -4.15
N ASP A 40 1.24 -4.30 -5.47
CA ASP A 40 2.09 -3.31 -6.13
C ASP A 40 1.63 -1.87 -5.84
N GLU A 41 0.33 -1.62 -5.86
CA GLU A 41 -0.26 -0.33 -5.48
C GLU A 41 0.03 0.02 -4.01
N LEU A 42 -0.11 -0.95 -3.10
CA LEU A 42 0.26 -0.76 -1.70
C LEU A 42 1.75 -0.46 -1.54
N GLY A 43 2.62 -1.21 -2.22
CA GLY A 43 4.07 -0.97 -2.21
C GLY A 43 4.43 0.44 -2.70
N LEU A 44 3.79 0.90 -3.77
CA LEU A 44 3.93 2.26 -4.28
C LEU A 44 3.39 3.31 -3.29
N ALA A 45 2.24 3.07 -2.69
CA ALA A 45 1.63 3.97 -1.71
C ALA A 45 2.51 4.13 -0.45
N PHE A 46 3.07 3.02 0.05
CA PHE A 46 4.02 3.05 1.17
C PHE A 46 5.31 3.79 0.79
N SER A 47 5.81 3.62 -0.43
CA SER A 47 6.99 4.35 -0.93
C SER A 47 6.75 5.86 -0.99
N GLN A 48 5.62 6.31 -1.57
CA GLN A 48 5.24 7.72 -1.66
C GLN A 48 5.04 8.38 -0.29
N PHE A 49 4.44 7.66 0.67
CA PHE A 49 4.28 8.17 2.02
C PHE A 49 5.63 8.39 2.73
N ASN A 50 6.60 7.49 2.49
CA ASN A 50 7.94 7.60 3.07
C ASN A 50 8.78 8.72 2.45
N THR A 51 8.67 8.98 1.13
CA THR A 51 9.34 10.12 0.49
C THR A 51 8.73 11.45 0.93
N SER A 52 7.41 11.53 1.07
CA SER A 52 6.70 12.73 1.55
C SER A 52 7.09 13.08 2.99
N LYS A 53 7.38 12.09 3.85
CA LYS A 53 7.91 12.33 5.21
C LYS A 53 9.37 12.80 5.23
N ARG A 54 10.18 12.45 4.23
CA ARG A 54 11.57 12.95 4.12
C ARG A 54 11.60 14.40 3.67
N LEU A 55 10.76 14.79 2.69
CA LEU A 55 10.66 16.19 2.27
C LEU A 55 10.17 17.12 3.40
N SER A 56 9.15 16.72 4.17
CA SER A 56 8.64 17.56 5.28
C SER A 56 9.60 17.70 6.47
N LYS A 57 10.54 16.76 6.67
CA LYS A 57 11.65 16.92 7.63
C LYS A 57 12.76 17.83 7.08
N GLY A 58 13.07 17.74 5.79
CA GLY A 58 14.08 18.60 5.15
C GLY A 58 13.68 20.09 5.09
N ILE A 59 12.39 20.38 4.87
CA ILE A 59 11.88 21.76 4.80
C ILE A 59 11.92 22.44 6.18
N ARG A 60 11.47 21.75 7.24
CA ARG A 60 11.53 22.30 8.62
C ARG A 60 12.95 22.64 9.07
N ASN A 61 13.94 21.82 8.72
CA ASN A 61 15.33 22.09 9.07
C ASN A 61 15.91 23.29 8.32
N ARG A 62 15.40 23.62 7.12
CA ARG A 62 15.85 24.78 6.33
C ARG A 62 15.25 26.10 6.81
N GLU A 63 14.03 26.08 7.34
CA GLU A 63 13.39 27.26 7.93
C GLU A 63 14.04 27.64 9.26
N SER A 64 14.44 26.67 10.09
CA SER A 64 15.20 26.92 11.31
C SER A 64 16.61 27.50 11.07
N ALA A 65 17.22 27.23 9.91
CA ALA A 65 18.56 27.73 9.58
C ALA A 65 18.57 29.17 9.02
N LYS A 66 17.41 29.73 8.63
CA LYS A 66 17.31 31.10 8.09
C LYS A 66 16.98 32.17 9.14
N GLY A 67 16.93 31.80 10.42
CA GLY A 67 16.60 32.69 11.54
C GLY A 67 17.79 33.16 12.38
N LEU A 68 19.04 32.95 11.94
CA LEU A 68 20.25 33.25 12.73
C LEU A 68 21.19 34.28 12.07
N ASP A 69 20.70 35.03 11.08
CA ASP A 69 21.54 35.96 10.29
C ASP A 69 21.15 37.44 10.50
N GLY A 70 20.55 37.76 11.65
CA GLY A 70 20.12 39.13 11.96
C GLY A 70 20.54 39.53 13.36
N GLU A 71 21.74 40.10 13.49
CA GLU A 71 22.06 41.26 14.35
C GLU A 71 23.59 41.47 14.38
N GLY A 72 24.05 42.66 13.96
CA GLY A 72 25.45 43.05 14.17
C GLY A 72 26.04 44.12 13.25
N GLU A 73 25.30 45.16 12.83
CA GLU A 73 25.92 46.39 12.35
C GLU A 73 25.44 47.54 13.24
N ALA A 74 26.22 47.84 14.27
CA ALA A 74 26.11 49.05 15.07
C ALA A 74 27.38 49.87 14.87
N VAL A 75 27.13 51.13 14.47
CA VAL A 75 28.06 52.22 14.16
C VAL A 75 29.12 52.43 15.24
#